data_AF-A0A1I0EW45-F1
#
_entry.id   AF-A0A1I0EW45-F1
#
_cell.length_a   1.000
_cell.length_b   1.000
_cell.length_c   1.000
_cell.angle_alpha   90.00
_cell.angle_beta   90.00
_cell.angle_gamma   90.00
#
_symmetry.space_group_name_H-M   'P 1'
#
loop_
_entity.id
_entity.type
_entity.pdbx_description
1 polymer ?
#
loop_
_entity_poly.entity_id
_entity_poly.type
_entity_poly.pdbx_seq_one_letter_code
_entity_poly.pdbx_strand_id
1 'polypeptide(L)'
;MKVYLATSGSYSDYRVRGVFAREEDAEAYELADDVEEFELKEGPQEVRSWHTLRWQPDRPEPEYVVHFSWSPPEGDKIPNPSEDDRPERRDYDGHPNRVEHRWVGHRGRECYGDLVVSGWDIEHVRKVFGELRAEWLNNKALGMVWDSQKCEWTPGEVDA
;
A
#
# COMPACT_ATOMS: atom_id res chain seq x y z
N MET A 1 10.15 -20.96 -18.19
CA MET A 1 9.28 -22.15 -18.43
C MET A 1 7.85 -21.80 -18.01
N LYS A 2 6.80 -22.28 -18.70
CA LYS A 2 5.42 -22.05 -18.25
C LYS A 2 4.90 -23.26 -17.46
N VAL A 3 4.08 -23.02 -16.46
CA VAL A 3 3.37 -24.04 -15.68
C VAL A 3 1.91 -23.65 -15.54
N TYR A 4 1.05 -24.63 -15.28
CA TYR A 4 -0.39 -24.47 -15.14
C TYR A 4 -0.77 -24.88 -13.72
N LEU A 5 -1.37 -23.94 -12.99
CA LEU A 5 -1.79 -24.13 -11.61
C LEU A 5 -3.25 -24.56 -11.60
N ALA A 6 -3.54 -25.76 -11.13
CA ALA A 6 -4.90 -26.15 -10.78
C ALA A 6 -5.24 -25.59 -9.41
N THR A 7 -6.23 -24.70 -9.34
CA THR A 7 -6.60 -23.98 -8.13
C THR A 7 -8.00 -24.38 -7.67
N SER A 8 -8.31 -24.14 -6.40
CA SER A 8 -9.65 -24.35 -5.86
C SER A 8 -10.01 -23.25 -4.86
N GLY A 9 -11.30 -22.97 -4.70
CA GLY A 9 -11.80 -21.95 -3.79
C GLY A 9 -11.57 -20.53 -4.32
N SER A 10 -11.97 -19.54 -3.52
CA SER A 10 -11.89 -18.12 -3.90
C SER A 10 -11.48 -17.26 -2.71
N TYR A 11 -10.63 -16.27 -2.96
CA TYR A 11 -10.23 -15.27 -1.97
C TYR A 11 -9.56 -15.87 -0.72
N SER A 12 -10.32 -16.19 0.34
CA SER A 12 -9.80 -16.62 1.64
C SER A 12 -9.52 -18.12 1.77
N ASP A 13 -10.12 -18.96 0.91
CA ASP A 13 -9.90 -20.42 0.91
C ASP A 13 -9.14 -20.89 -0.33
N TYR A 14 -8.52 -19.96 -1.08
CA TYR A 14 -7.72 -20.24 -2.26
C TYR A 14 -6.61 -21.23 -1.95
N ARG A 15 -6.53 -22.29 -2.75
CA ARG A 15 -5.48 -23.32 -2.66
C ARG A 15 -4.99 -23.71 -4.04
N VAL A 16 -3.67 -23.76 -4.20
CA VAL A 16 -3.04 -24.48 -5.31
C VAL A 16 -3.12 -25.98 -5.01
N ARG A 17 -3.78 -26.74 -5.86
CA ARG A 17 -3.98 -28.19 -5.71
C ARG A 17 -2.95 -29.00 -6.47
N GLY A 18 -2.50 -28.50 -7.61
CA GLY A 18 -1.51 -29.15 -8.45
C GLY A 18 -0.79 -28.15 -9.36
N VAL A 19 0.42 -28.53 -9.77
CA VAL A 19 1.25 -27.76 -10.71
C VAL A 19 1.59 -28.69 -11.86
N PHE A 20 1.23 -28.28 -13.08
CA PHE A 20 1.35 -29.10 -14.28
C PHE A 20 2.22 -28.39 -15.33
N ALA A 21 2.91 -29.17 -16.16
CA ALA A 21 3.71 -28.63 -17.26
C ALA A 21 2.87 -28.36 -18.52
N ARG A 22 1.64 -28.90 -18.58
CA ARG A 22 0.70 -28.76 -19.69
C ARG A 22 -0.67 -28.35 -19.15
N GLU A 23 -1.36 -27.52 -19.91
CA GLU A 23 -2.70 -27.02 -19.57
C GLU A 23 -3.71 -28.15 -19.47
N GLU A 24 -3.73 -29.04 -20.48
CA GLU A 24 -4.62 -30.18 -20.57
C GLU A 24 -4.57 -31.10 -19.34
N ASP A 25 -3.38 -31.26 -18.74
CA ASP A 25 -3.19 -32.08 -17.54
C ASP A 25 -3.74 -31.37 -16.28
N ALA A 26 -3.67 -30.04 -16.23
CA ALA A 26 -4.26 -29.24 -15.14
C ALA A 26 -5.79 -29.21 -15.23
N GLU A 27 -6.34 -29.07 -16.43
CA GLU A 27 -7.79 -29.09 -16.67
C GLU A 27 -8.41 -30.46 -16.40
N ALA A 28 -7.69 -31.55 -16.69
CA ALA A 28 -8.15 -32.91 -16.41
C ALA A 28 -8.08 -33.29 -14.92
N TYR A 29 -7.54 -32.42 -14.06
CA TYR A 29 -7.39 -32.71 -12.65
C TYR A 29 -8.71 -32.53 -11.89
N GLU A 30 -9.24 -33.64 -11.36
CA GLU A 30 -10.58 -33.72 -10.76
C GLU A 30 -10.87 -32.70 -9.63
N LEU A 31 -9.83 -32.23 -8.92
CA LEU A 31 -9.99 -31.30 -7.81
C LEU A 31 -9.73 -29.83 -8.19
N ALA A 32 -9.56 -29.54 -9.49
CA ALA A 32 -9.42 -28.18 -10.00
C ALA A 32 -10.80 -27.51 -10.14
N ASP A 33 -10.97 -26.34 -9.53
CA ASP A 33 -12.10 -25.45 -9.83
C ASP A 33 -11.75 -24.49 -10.97
N ASP A 34 -10.47 -24.08 -11.08
CA ASP A 34 -9.94 -23.18 -12.11
C ASP A 34 -8.48 -23.53 -12.47
N VAL A 35 -8.01 -23.04 -13.62
CA VAL A 35 -6.64 -23.23 -14.11
C VAL A 35 -6.00 -21.88 -14.46
N GLU A 36 -4.87 -21.59 -13.83
CA GLU A 36 -4.09 -20.37 -14.08
C GLU A 36 -2.78 -20.68 -14.80
N GLU A 37 -2.51 -19.99 -15.91
CA GLU A 37 -1.17 -20.02 -16.55
C GLU A 37 -0.20 -19.16 -15.74
N PHE A 38 0.93 -19.74 -15.36
CA PHE A 38 1.97 -19.05 -14.60
C PHE A 38 3.35 -19.21 -15.25
N GLU A 39 4.10 -18.12 -15.36
CA GLU A 39 5.48 -18.15 -15.84
C GLU A 39 6.44 -18.48 -14.69
N LEU A 40 7.03 -19.68 -14.74
CA LEU A 40 8.03 -20.11 -13.77
C LEU A 40 9.31 -19.30 -13.94
N LYS A 41 9.69 -18.59 -12.88
CA LYS A 41 11.01 -17.97 -12.77
C LYS A 41 12.03 -19.01 -12.34
N GLU A 42 13.01 -19.26 -13.21
CA GLU A 42 14.12 -20.18 -12.94
C GLU A 42 15.16 -19.45 -12.06
N GLY A 43 14.98 -19.52 -10.75
CA GLY A 43 15.88 -18.91 -9.77
C GLY A 43 15.22 -18.74 -8.40
N PRO A 44 16.00 -18.44 -7.35
CA PRO A 44 15.42 -18.04 -6.07
C PRO A 44 14.52 -16.82 -6.30
N GLN A 45 13.34 -16.83 -5.67
CA GLN A 45 12.47 -15.66 -5.67
C GLN A 45 13.25 -14.45 -5.18
N GLU A 46 13.28 -13.40 -5.99
CA GLU A 46 13.97 -12.19 -5.61
C GLU A 46 13.16 -11.50 -4.52
N VAL A 47 13.80 -11.21 -3.38
CA VAL A 47 13.20 -10.50 -2.26
C VAL A 47 13.90 -9.16 -2.10
N ARG A 48 13.13 -8.08 -2.20
CA ARG A 48 13.63 -6.71 -2.07
C ARG A 48 12.97 -6.01 -0.88
N SER A 49 13.55 -4.87 -0.51
CA SER A 49 12.96 -3.96 0.46
C SER A 49 11.83 -3.18 -0.20
N TRP A 50 10.68 -3.15 0.47
CA TRP A 50 9.51 -2.34 0.13
C TRP A 50 9.46 -1.17 1.10
N HIS A 51 9.83 -0.02 0.60
CA HIS A 51 9.95 1.22 1.36
C HIS A 51 8.58 1.85 1.56
N THR A 52 8.35 2.46 2.72
CA THR A 52 7.09 3.15 3.03
C THR A 52 7.37 4.49 3.68
N LEU A 53 6.71 5.53 3.18
CA LEU A 53 6.64 6.86 3.77
C LEU A 53 5.20 7.14 4.19
N ARG A 54 5.04 7.83 5.33
CA ARG A 54 3.75 8.22 5.87
C ARG A 54 3.72 9.69 6.26
N TRP A 55 2.57 10.31 6.11
CA TRP A 55 2.33 11.68 6.55
C TRP A 55 0.91 11.84 7.06
N GLN A 56 0.77 12.55 8.17
CA GLN A 56 -0.51 12.91 8.76
C GLN A 56 -0.67 14.44 8.68
N PRO A 57 -1.46 14.97 7.73
CA PRO A 57 -1.64 16.41 7.50
C PRO A 57 -2.23 17.17 8.69
N ASP A 58 -2.97 16.46 9.55
CA ASP A 58 -3.60 17.03 10.75
C ASP A 58 -2.68 16.97 11.99
N ARG A 59 -1.48 16.40 11.85
CA ARG A 59 -0.47 16.39 12.91
C ARG A 59 0.60 17.46 12.65
N PRO A 60 1.16 18.05 13.72
CA PRO A 60 2.31 18.94 13.60
C PRO A 60 3.52 18.27 12.93
N GLU A 61 4.37 19.09 12.33
CA GLU A 61 5.70 18.73 11.80
C GLU A 61 6.78 19.49 12.60
N PRO A 62 8.02 18.97 12.75
CA PRO A 62 8.53 17.72 12.15
C PRO A 62 8.17 16.47 12.96
N GLU A 63 7.52 16.63 14.10
CA GLU A 63 7.14 15.54 14.99
C GLU A 63 5.89 15.93 15.80
N TYR A 64 5.20 14.93 16.34
CA TYR A 64 4.08 15.09 17.24
C TYR A 64 4.20 14.13 18.42
N VAL A 65 3.62 14.51 19.57
CA VAL A 65 3.65 13.68 20.78
C VAL A 65 2.42 12.78 20.78
N VAL A 66 2.64 11.48 20.96
CA VAL A 66 1.58 10.51 21.22
C VAL A 66 1.68 10.02 22.65
N HIS A 67 0.55 10.13 23.36
CA HIS A 67 0.40 9.55 24.68
C HIS A 67 -0.26 8.19 24.54
N PHE A 68 0.53 7.12 24.63
CA PHE A 68 -0.03 5.79 24.87
C PHE A 68 -0.27 5.60 26.36
N SER A 69 -1.23 4.75 26.72
CA SER A 69 -1.55 4.46 28.13
C SER A 69 -0.39 3.82 28.90
N TRP A 70 0.65 3.36 28.19
CA TRP A 70 1.87 2.76 28.74
C TRP A 70 3.13 3.62 28.56
N SER A 71 3.02 4.81 27.97
CA SER A 71 4.19 5.69 27.74
C SER A 71 4.43 6.64 28.93
N PRO A 72 5.67 7.15 29.10
CA PRO A 72 5.98 8.17 30.11
C PRO A 72 5.06 9.39 30.03
N PRO A 73 4.97 10.21 31.09
CA PRO A 73 4.09 11.40 31.13
C PRO A 73 4.34 12.37 29.96
N GLU A 74 5.56 12.39 29.45
CA GLU A 74 6.03 13.27 28.37
C GLU A 74 5.60 12.77 26.97
N GLY A 75 5.11 11.53 26.86
CA GLY A 75 4.70 10.88 25.60
C GLY A 75 5.87 10.52 24.69
N ASP A 76 5.57 9.77 23.62
CA ASP A 76 6.55 9.41 22.59
C ASP A 76 6.45 10.41 21.43
N LYS A 77 7.61 10.92 20.97
CA LYS A 77 7.70 11.80 19.81
C LYS A 77 7.76 10.96 18.54
N ILE A 78 6.79 11.15 17.66
CA ILE A 78 6.71 10.47 16.38
C ILE A 78 7.02 11.48 15.26
N PRO A 79 8.00 11.19 14.38
CA PRO A 79 8.27 12.00 13.20
C PRO A 79 7.03 12.13 12.30
N ASN A 80 6.84 13.30 11.72
CA ASN A 80 5.82 13.56 10.72
C ASN A 80 6.38 14.58 9.71
N PRO A 81 6.61 14.19 8.45
CA PRO A 81 6.44 12.85 7.90
C PRO A 81 7.38 11.80 8.52
N SER A 82 6.98 10.52 8.45
CA SER A 82 7.79 9.39 8.90
C SER A 82 8.19 8.49 7.73
N GLU A 83 9.44 8.03 7.72
CA GLU A 83 9.93 6.96 6.84
C GLU A 83 10.14 5.71 7.69
N ASP A 84 9.71 4.54 7.19
CA ASP A 84 9.95 3.28 7.88
C ASP A 84 11.46 3.01 7.97
N ASP A 85 12.00 2.95 9.18
CA ASP A 85 13.41 2.67 9.46
C ASP A 85 13.80 1.22 9.12
N ARG A 86 12.80 0.34 9.01
CA ARG A 86 12.92 -1.08 8.66
C ARG A 86 11.93 -1.42 7.55
N PRO A 87 12.30 -1.19 6.28
CA PRO A 87 11.41 -1.47 5.17
C PRO A 87 11.02 -2.96 5.13
N GLU A 88 9.78 -3.21 4.72
CA GLU A 88 9.23 -4.56 4.64
C GLU A 88 9.98 -5.39 3.60
N ARG A 89 10.18 -6.69 3.85
CA ARG A 89 10.76 -7.61 2.87
C ARG A 89 9.62 -8.25 2.09
N ARG A 90 9.56 -8.00 0.78
CA ARG A 90 8.51 -8.55 -0.10
C ARG A 90 9.11 -9.22 -1.32
N ASP A 91 8.35 -10.16 -1.88
CA ASP A 91 8.67 -10.81 -3.15
C ASP A 91 8.59 -9.78 -4.28
N TYR A 92 9.71 -9.60 -4.96
CA TYR A 92 9.83 -8.62 -6.03
C TYR A 92 8.98 -9.02 -7.23
N ASP A 93 8.08 -8.12 -7.60
CA ASP A 93 7.11 -8.33 -8.68
C ASP A 93 7.69 -8.11 -10.09
N GLY A 94 8.94 -7.65 -10.20
CA GLY A 94 9.58 -7.36 -11.48
C GLY A 94 9.44 -5.91 -11.97
N HIS A 95 8.72 -5.06 -11.26
CA HIS A 95 8.44 -3.67 -11.65
C HIS A 95 9.18 -2.69 -10.74
N PRO A 96 10.43 -2.29 -11.05
CA PRO A 96 11.27 -1.54 -10.10
C PRO A 96 10.72 -0.15 -9.78
N ASN A 97 9.93 0.41 -10.69
CA ASN A 97 9.32 1.73 -10.57
C ASN A 97 7.90 1.70 -10.01
N ARG A 98 7.40 0.53 -9.57
CA ARG A 98 6.08 0.45 -8.96
C ARG A 98 6.08 1.24 -7.66
N VAL A 99 5.15 2.18 -7.60
CA VAL A 99 4.82 2.94 -6.40
C VAL A 99 3.31 2.86 -6.19
N GLU A 100 2.93 2.54 -4.97
CA GLU A 100 1.55 2.53 -4.50
C GLU A 100 1.36 3.70 -3.56
N HIS A 101 0.19 4.33 -3.60
CA HIS A 101 -0.18 5.34 -2.62
C HIS A 101 -1.65 5.18 -2.24
N ARG A 102 -1.97 5.56 -1.02
CA ARG A 102 -3.35 5.64 -0.54
C ARG A 102 -3.47 6.64 0.59
N TRP A 103 -4.63 7.25 0.69
CA TRP A 103 -5.07 7.95 1.88
C TRP A 103 -5.81 6.95 2.78
N VAL A 104 -5.35 6.78 4.02
CA VAL A 104 -5.94 5.86 4.99
C VAL A 104 -6.65 6.62 6.11
N GLY A 105 -7.67 5.97 6.66
CA GLY A 105 -8.36 6.41 7.88
C GLY A 105 -7.84 5.71 9.13
N HIS A 106 -8.08 6.30 10.30
CA HIS A 106 -7.70 5.71 11.57
C HIS A 106 -8.63 4.53 11.92
N ARG A 107 -8.05 3.36 12.28
CA ARG A 107 -8.79 2.12 12.67
C ARG A 107 -9.75 1.56 11.60
N GLY A 108 -9.35 1.54 10.33
CA GLY A 108 -10.08 0.80 9.29
C GLY A 108 -11.46 1.37 8.96
N ARG A 109 -11.74 2.63 9.34
CA ARG A 109 -12.85 3.43 8.83
C ARG A 109 -12.31 4.73 8.23
N GLU A 110 -12.85 5.05 7.05
CA GLU A 110 -12.85 6.27 6.22
C GLU A 110 -11.74 7.34 6.40
N CYS A 111 -11.33 7.91 5.26
CA CYS A 111 -10.13 8.66 4.94
C CYS A 111 -9.88 9.93 5.76
N TYR A 112 -9.35 9.80 6.98
CA TYR A 112 -8.85 10.92 7.79
C TYR A 112 -7.58 11.61 7.26
N GLY A 113 -7.15 11.28 6.04
CA GLY A 113 -6.06 11.99 5.39
C GLY A 113 -4.67 11.49 5.79
N ASP A 114 -4.50 10.27 6.28
CA ASP A 114 -3.14 9.73 6.45
C ASP A 114 -2.60 9.29 5.08
N LEU A 115 -1.62 10.00 4.53
CA LEU A 115 -0.95 9.60 3.29
C LEU A 115 0.01 8.46 3.58
N VAL A 116 -0.11 7.37 2.83
CA VAL A 116 0.87 6.27 2.79
C VAL A 116 1.32 6.08 1.37
N VAL A 117 2.63 6.16 1.12
CA VAL A 117 3.25 5.89 -0.18
C VAL A 117 4.30 4.82 0.01
N SER A 118 4.27 3.78 -0.82
CA SER A 118 5.19 2.66 -0.73
C SER A 118 5.67 2.18 -2.10
N GLY A 119 6.87 1.61 -2.16
CA GLY A 119 7.47 1.19 -3.43
C GLY A 119 8.79 0.46 -3.26
N TRP A 120 9.34 -0.05 -4.36
CA TRP A 120 10.63 -0.74 -4.37
C TRP A 120 11.82 0.23 -4.34
N ASP A 121 11.70 1.38 -4.99
CA ASP A 121 12.74 2.41 -5.07
C ASP A 121 12.38 3.60 -4.16
N ILE A 122 13.18 3.80 -3.12
CA ILE A 122 12.99 4.87 -2.14
C ILE A 122 12.97 6.27 -2.77
N GLU A 123 13.79 6.53 -3.80
CA GLU A 123 13.85 7.85 -4.43
C GLU A 123 12.57 8.14 -5.22
N HIS A 124 12.03 7.11 -5.88
CA HIS A 124 10.74 7.21 -6.55
C HIS A 124 9.60 7.40 -5.54
N VAL A 125 9.62 6.66 -4.42
CA VAL A 125 8.65 6.83 -3.34
C VAL A 125 8.69 8.26 -2.80
N ARG A 126 9.88 8.80 -2.49
CA ARG A 126 10.06 10.18 -2.01
C ARG A 126 9.53 11.21 -2.99
N LYS A 127 9.76 11.01 -4.29
CA LYS A 127 9.24 11.89 -5.33
C LYS A 127 7.71 11.91 -5.34
N VAL A 128 7.06 10.76 -5.47
CA VAL A 128 5.59 10.64 -5.50
C VAL A 128 4.98 11.19 -4.21
N PHE A 129 5.60 10.88 -3.07
CA PHE A 129 5.19 11.40 -1.77
C PHE A 129 5.26 12.94 -1.70
N GLY A 130 6.34 13.54 -2.22
CA GLY A 130 6.49 14.98 -2.28
C GLY A 130 5.43 15.65 -3.16
N GLU A 131 5.13 15.06 -4.32
CA GLU A 131 4.09 15.54 -5.25
C GLU A 131 2.70 15.52 -4.61
N LEU A 132 2.30 14.40 -4.01
CA LEU A 132 0.99 14.25 -3.34
C LEU A 132 0.85 15.18 -2.12
N ARG A 133 1.92 15.35 -1.35
CA ARG A 133 1.94 16.28 -0.22
C ARG A 133 1.83 17.73 -0.69
N ALA A 134 2.54 18.11 -1.76
CA ALA A 134 2.44 19.44 -2.33
C ALA A 134 1.02 19.74 -2.86
N GLU A 135 0.40 18.77 -3.54
CA GLU A 135 -0.98 18.88 -4.01
C GLU A 135 -1.96 19.09 -2.84
N TRP A 136 -1.85 18.27 -1.79
CA TRP A 136 -2.69 18.42 -0.59
C TRP A 136 -2.58 19.81 0.03
N LEU A 137 -1.34 20.28 0.24
CA LEU A 137 -1.10 21.59 0.84
C LEU A 137 -1.62 22.72 -0.05
N ASN A 138 -1.49 22.59 -1.37
CA ASN A 138 -2.04 23.55 -2.33
C ASN A 138 -3.58 23.60 -2.28
N ASN A 139 -4.25 22.46 -2.30
CA ASN A 139 -5.72 22.40 -2.24
C ASN A 139 -6.25 22.98 -0.92
N LYS A 140 -5.58 22.69 0.21
CA LYS A 140 -5.89 23.31 1.50
C LYS A 140 -5.73 24.83 1.46
N ALA A 141 -4.67 25.34 0.84
CA ALA A 141 -4.43 26.77 0.69
C ALA A 141 -5.46 27.47 -0.21
N LEU A 142 -6.01 26.74 -1.19
CA LEU A 142 -7.12 27.19 -2.04
C LEU A 142 -8.50 27.18 -1.34
N GLY A 143 -8.56 26.80 -0.06
CA GLY A 143 -9.81 26.74 0.70
C GLY A 143 -10.70 25.54 0.34
N MET A 144 -10.14 24.53 -0.33
CA MET A 144 -10.87 23.28 -0.57
C MET A 144 -11.07 22.52 0.75
N VAL A 145 -12.12 21.70 0.80
CA VAL A 145 -12.47 20.85 1.92
C VAL A 145 -12.26 19.40 1.52
N TRP A 146 -11.53 18.66 2.35
CA TRP A 146 -11.31 17.23 2.14
C TRP A 146 -12.56 16.42 2.53
N ASP A 147 -13.15 15.72 1.56
CA ASP A 147 -14.22 14.74 1.79
C ASP A 147 -13.57 13.42 2.25
N SER A 148 -13.61 13.19 3.56
CA SER A 148 -13.04 12.00 4.19
C SER A 148 -13.78 10.71 3.86
N GLN A 149 -15.00 10.77 3.33
CA GLN A 149 -15.74 9.58 2.90
C GLN A 149 -15.29 9.14 1.51
N LYS A 150 -15.02 10.12 0.64
CA LYS A 150 -14.62 9.86 -0.75
C LYS A 150 -13.13 9.86 -0.98
N CYS A 151 -12.31 10.27 0.00
CA CYS A 151 -10.88 10.43 -0.19
C CYS A 151 -10.56 11.48 -1.28
N GLU A 152 -11.34 12.57 -1.35
CA GLU A 152 -11.23 13.56 -2.45
C GLU A 152 -11.36 15.00 -1.94
N TRP A 153 -10.78 15.95 -2.69
CA TRP A 153 -10.96 17.38 -2.43
C TRP A 153 -12.23 17.91 -3.07
N THR A 154 -13.03 18.63 -2.29
CA THR A 154 -14.25 19.32 -2.74
C THR A 154 -14.12 20.83 -2.57
N PRO A 155 -14.71 21.66 -3.44
CA PRO A 155 -14.83 23.09 -3.18
C PRO A 155 -15.58 23.31 -1.86
N GLY A 156 -15.06 24.19 -0.98
CA GLY A 156 -15.82 24.60 0.20
C GLY A 156 -17.13 25.26 -0.21
N GLU A 157 -18.21 25.01 0.53
CA GLU A 157 -19.46 25.76 0.34
C GLU A 157 -19.14 27.24 0.51
N VAL A 158 -19.27 28.00 -0.58
CA VAL A 158 -19.22 29.45 -0.52
C VAL A 158 -20.57 29.86 0.03
N ASP A 159 -20.63 30.26 1.30
CA ASP A 159 -21.82 30.92 1.85
C ASP A 159 -22.19 32.07 0.90
N ALA A 160 -23.32 31.92 0.21
CA ALA A 160 -23.88 32.87 -0.74
C ALA A 160 -24.71 33.96 -0.03
#